data_AF-A0A519TF66-F1
#
_entry.id   AF-A0A519TF66-F1
#
_cell.length_a   1.000
_cell.length_b   1.000
_cell.length_c   1.000
_cell.angle_alpha   90.00
_cell.angle_beta   90.00
_cell.angle_gamma   90.00
#
_symmetry.space_group_name_H-M   'P 1'
#
loop_
_entity.id
_entity.type
_entity.pdbx_description
1 polymer ?
#
loop_
_entity_poly.entity_id
_entity_poly.type
_entity_poly.pdbx_seq_one_letter_code
_entity_poly.pdbx_strand_id
1 'polypeptide(L)'
;MTIPLTNSPFQSFWWGGYECTDQLNAFGNRVDFLPLTGHLQLLDEDYADLGQFKVKTVREGIRWAHIEKTPYHYDWSTVRTM
;
A
#
# COMPACT_ATOMS: atom_id res chain seq x y z
N MET A 1 -4.38 15.65 -26.84
CA MET A 1 -5.84 15.60 -26.60
C MET A 1 -6.05 14.89 -25.28
N THR A 2 -6.20 15.61 -24.17
CA THR A 2 -6.42 15.02 -22.84
C THR A 2 -7.90 14.69 -22.69
N ILE A 3 -8.23 13.40 -22.61
CA ILE A 3 -9.59 12.95 -22.29
C ILE A 3 -9.90 13.40 -20.85
N PRO A 4 -11.02 14.09 -20.60
CA PRO A 4 -11.40 14.42 -19.23
C PRO A 4 -11.66 13.13 -18.47
N LEU A 5 -10.99 12.91 -17.33
CA LEU A 5 -11.18 11.76 -16.44
C LEU A 5 -12.55 11.78 -15.73
N THR A 6 -13.56 12.46 -16.28
CA THR A 6 -14.76 12.92 -15.55
C THR A 6 -15.69 11.80 -15.07
N ASN A 7 -15.42 10.54 -15.44
CA ASN A 7 -16.13 9.35 -14.95
C ASN A 7 -15.21 8.28 -14.32
N SER A 8 -13.92 8.58 -14.12
CA SER A 8 -12.98 7.64 -13.52
C SER A 8 -12.80 7.93 -12.02
N PRO A 9 -12.76 6.91 -11.15
CA PRO A 9 -12.37 7.11 -9.75
C PRO A 9 -10.88 7.47 -9.60
N PHE A 10 -10.10 7.37 -10.67
CA PHE A 10 -8.65 7.60 -10.66
C PHE A 10 -8.32 9.05 -11.00
N GLN A 11 -7.48 9.67 -10.17
CA GLN A 11 -7.14 11.09 -10.27
C GLN A 11 -5.91 11.37 -11.15
N SER A 12 -5.29 10.32 -11.69
CA SER A 12 -4.14 10.41 -12.60
C SER A 12 -4.09 9.19 -13.52
N PHE A 13 -3.59 9.39 -14.74
CA PHE A 13 -3.35 8.28 -15.67
C PHE A 13 -2.24 7.35 -15.17
N TRP A 14 -1.14 7.93 -14.68
CA TRP A 14 -0.06 7.19 -14.04
C TRP A 14 -0.40 6.90 -12.58
N TRP A 15 -0.12 5.67 -12.16
CA TRP A 15 -0.38 5.20 -10.81
C TRP A 15 0.93 4.93 -10.09
N GLY A 16 0.95 5.23 -8.80
CA GLY A 16 1.99 4.81 -7.88
C GLY A 16 1.59 3.51 -7.19
N GLY A 17 2.56 2.91 -6.53
CA GLY A 17 2.37 1.79 -5.63
C GLY A 17 3.59 1.65 -4.74
N TYR A 18 3.35 1.27 -3.49
CA TYR A 18 4.39 0.92 -2.54
C TYR A 18 4.41 -0.58 -2.32
N GLU A 19 5.58 -1.06 -1.94
CA GLU A 19 5.81 -2.49 -1.75
C GLU A 19 5.04 -2.98 -0.53
N CYS A 20 4.25 -4.03 -0.70
CA CYS A 20 3.33 -4.52 0.34
C CYS A 20 3.49 -6.01 0.66
N THR A 21 4.58 -6.64 0.23
CA THR A 21 4.83 -8.06 0.48
C THR A 21 4.92 -8.35 1.98
N ASP A 22 4.12 -9.32 2.43
CA ASP A 22 4.19 -9.94 3.74
C ASP A 22 4.32 -11.47 3.62
N GLN A 23 4.99 -11.98 2.60
CA GLN A 23 5.03 -13.42 2.32
C GLN A 23 5.87 -14.24 3.32
N LEU A 24 5.66 -15.56 3.35
CA LEU A 24 6.62 -16.49 3.94
C LEU A 24 7.64 -16.89 2.88
N ASN A 25 8.93 -16.81 3.21
CA ASN A 25 9.97 -17.31 2.32
C ASN A 25 10.03 -18.86 2.34
N ALA A 26 10.93 -19.44 1.53
CA ALA A 26 11.10 -20.89 1.43
C ALA A 26 11.47 -21.60 2.74
N PHE A 27 11.87 -20.85 3.77
CA PHE A 27 12.22 -21.36 5.10
C PHE A 27 11.12 -21.09 6.14
N GLY A 28 9.97 -20.55 5.74
CA GLY A 28 8.86 -20.23 6.63
C GLY A 28 9.05 -18.93 7.42
N ASN A 29 10.04 -18.10 7.09
CA ASN A 29 10.23 -16.81 7.74
C ASN A 29 9.35 -15.76 7.06
N ARG A 30 8.65 -14.96 7.86
CA ARG A 30 7.88 -13.81 7.36
C ARG A 30 8.83 -12.74 6.84
N VAL A 31 8.57 -12.31 5.62
CA VAL A 31 9.28 -11.25 4.92
C VAL A 31 8.29 -10.12 4.71
N ASP A 32 8.34 -9.14 5.60
CA ASP A 32 7.41 -8.00 5.65
C ASP A 32 8.12 -6.74 5.18
N PHE A 33 7.77 -6.26 3.99
CA PHE A 33 8.49 -5.17 3.35
C PHE A 33 8.02 -3.78 3.80
N LEU A 34 6.79 -3.63 4.28
CA LEU A 34 6.29 -2.35 4.80
C LEU A 34 7.24 -1.69 5.83
N PRO A 35 7.65 -2.40 6.90
CA PRO A 35 8.59 -1.84 7.86
C PRO A 35 10.05 -1.93 7.36
N LEU A 36 10.37 -2.86 6.45
CA LEU A 36 11.74 -3.08 5.98
C LEU A 36 12.20 -1.97 5.03
N THR A 37 11.31 -1.49 4.16
CA THR A 37 11.58 -0.38 3.24
C THR A 37 11.43 0.99 3.90
N GLY A 38 10.86 1.03 5.11
CA GLY A 38 10.56 2.28 5.80
C GLY A 38 9.19 2.89 5.45
N HIS A 39 8.45 2.27 4.53
CA HIS A 39 7.18 2.82 4.03
C HIS A 39 6.15 3.02 5.14
N LEU A 40 6.05 2.10 6.09
CA LEU A 40 5.12 2.25 7.22
C LEU A 40 5.46 3.45 8.11
N GLN A 41 6.73 3.82 8.20
CA GLN A 41 7.21 4.93 9.02
C GLN A 41 7.16 6.28 8.29
N LEU A 42 7.20 6.25 6.94
CA LEU A 42 7.31 7.42 6.06
C LEU A 42 6.07 7.56 5.16
N LEU A 43 4.94 6.99 5.56
CA LEU A 43 3.74 6.86 4.75
C LEU A 43 3.26 8.21 4.18
N ASP A 44 3.20 9.23 5.04
CA ASP A 44 2.75 10.57 4.65
C ASP A 44 3.75 11.24 3.68
N GLU A 45 5.05 11.10 3.95
CA GLU A 45 6.12 11.62 3.10
C GLU A 45 6.14 10.95 1.74
N ASP A 46 6.01 9.62 1.72
CA ASP A 46 5.95 8.82 0.50
C ASP A 46 4.82 9.31 -0.40
N TYR A 47 3.60 9.46 0.13
CA TYR A 47 2.48 10.00 -0.63
C TYR A 47 2.69 11.46 -1.08
N ALA A 48 3.31 12.29 -0.25
CA ALA A 48 3.63 13.66 -0.61
C ALA A 48 4.62 13.74 -1.79
N ASP A 49 5.63 12.87 -1.80
CA ASP A 49 6.69 12.82 -2.81
C ASP A 49 6.16 12.45 -4.20
N LEU A 50 5.06 11.70 -4.31
CA LEU A 50 4.40 11.41 -5.60
C LEU A 50 3.86 12.66 -6.29
N GLY A 51 3.59 13.72 -5.52
CA GLY A 51 3.09 15.00 -6.04
C GLY A 51 3.99 15.60 -7.11
N GLN A 52 5.32 15.47 -6.96
CA GLN A 52 6.29 16.01 -7.93
C GLN A 52 6.18 15.35 -9.32
N PHE A 53 5.67 14.11 -9.37
CA PHE A 53 5.47 13.33 -10.61
C PHE A 53 4.05 13.43 -11.16
N LYS A 54 3.17 14.22 -10.52
CA LYS A 54 1.73 14.30 -10.84
C LYS A 54 1.00 12.96 -10.76
N VAL A 55 1.51 12.04 -9.94
CA VAL A 55 0.82 10.78 -9.60
C VAL A 55 -0.12 11.08 -8.43
N LYS A 56 -1.41 10.85 -8.64
CA LYS A 56 -2.49 11.13 -7.66
C LYS A 56 -3.37 9.91 -7.38
N THR A 57 -3.02 8.78 -7.97
CA THR A 57 -3.69 7.50 -7.77
C THR A 57 -2.63 6.53 -7.31
N VAL A 58 -2.85 5.92 -6.15
CA VAL A 58 -1.95 4.91 -5.59
C VAL A 58 -2.75 3.64 -5.34
N ARG A 59 -2.14 2.51 -5.64
CA ARG A 59 -2.66 1.18 -5.31
C ARG A 59 -1.69 0.50 -4.37
N GLU A 60 -2.21 0.03 -3.25
CA GLU A 60 -1.45 -0.74 -2.27
C GLU A 60 -2.23 -1.94 -1.76
N GLY A 61 -1.47 -2.90 -1.23
CA GLY A 61 -2.01 -4.05 -0.53
C GLY A 61 -1.91 -3.88 0.98
N ILE A 62 -2.84 -4.51 1.69
CA ILE A 62 -2.80 -4.65 3.14
C ILE A 62 -2.31 -6.05 3.50
N ARG A 63 -1.63 -6.16 4.65
CA ARG A 63 -1.01 -7.41 5.08
C ARG A 63 -2.03 -8.33 5.75
N TRP A 64 -2.55 -9.29 5.00
CA TRP A 64 -3.56 -10.22 5.52
C TRP A 64 -3.07 -10.99 6.75
N ALA A 65 -1.78 -11.33 6.81
CA ALA A 65 -1.21 -12.06 7.94
C ALA A 65 -1.26 -11.28 9.27
N HIS A 66 -1.39 -9.95 9.21
CA HIS A 66 -1.59 -9.11 10.41
C HIS A 66 -3.06 -8.90 10.75
N ILE A 67 -3.94 -9.01 9.75
CA ILE A 67 -5.40 -8.86 9.90
C ILE A 67 -6.02 -10.14 10.46
N GLU A 68 -5.68 -11.30 9.90
CA GLU A 68 -6.21 -12.60 10.31
C GLU A 68 -5.09 -13.49 10.85
N LYS A 69 -4.71 -13.26 12.11
CA LYS A 69 -3.71 -14.10 12.81
C LYS A 69 -4.26 -15.45 13.24
N THR A 70 -5.58 -15.55 13.36
CA THR A 70 -6.31 -16.77 13.70
C THR A 70 -7.53 -16.85 12.79
N PRO A 71 -7.88 -18.02 12.23
CA PRO A 71 -9.00 -18.14 11.31
C PRO A 71 -10.27 -17.49 11.86
N TYR A 72 -10.93 -16.69 11.03
CA TYR A 72 -12.19 -15.98 11.31
C TYR A 72 -12.10 -14.92 12.42
N HIS A 73 -10.90 -14.54 12.86
CA HIS A 73 -10.67 -13.47 13.82
C HIS A 73 -9.90 -12.34 13.15
N TYR A 74 -10.57 -11.21 12.97
CA TYR A 74 -10.04 -10.07 12.21
C TYR A 74 -9.68 -8.90 13.12
N ASP A 75 -8.43 -8.45 13.05
CA ASP A 75 -7.93 -7.24 13.68
C ASP A 75 -7.52 -6.22 12.60
N TRP A 76 -8.40 -5.25 12.37
CA TRP A 76 -8.19 -4.18 11.39
C TRP A 76 -7.44 -2.97 11.95
N SER A 77 -6.96 -3.03 13.21
CA SER A 77 -6.23 -1.90 13.82
C SER A 77 -5.02 -1.47 12.99
N THR A 78 -4.32 -2.45 12.40
CA THR A 78 -3.13 -2.21 11.56
C THR A 78 -3.42 -1.48 10.25
N VAL A 79 -4.65 -1.58 9.73
CA VAL A 79 -5.06 -0.87 8.51
C VAL A 79 -5.38 0.60 8.78
N ARG A 80 -5.66 0.98 10.03
CA ARG A 80 -5.93 2.38 10.40
C ARG A 80 -4.68 3.24 10.48
N THR A 81 -3.53 2.60 10.61
CA THR A 81 -2.20 3.21 10.72
C THR A 81 -1.43 3.14 9.41
N MET A 82 -2.08 2.62 8.36
CA MET A 82 -1.72 2.76 6.96
C MET A 82 -2.74 3.70 6.30
#